data_AF-A0AAX2QBT0-F1
#
_entry.id   AF-A0AAX2QBT0-F1
#
_cell.length_a   1.000
_cell.length_b   1.000
_cell.length_c   1.000
_cell.angle_alpha   90.00
_cell.angle_beta   90.00
_cell.angle_gamma   90.00
#
_symmetry.space_group_name_H-M   'P 1'
#
loop_
_entity.id
_entity.type
_entity.pdbx_description
1 polymer ?
#
loop_
_entity_poly.entity_id
_entity_poly.type
_entity_poly.pdbx_seq_one_letter_code
_entity_poly.pdbx_strand_id
1 'polypeptide(L)'
;MLLGSMLAGMAFANSPVAAVHALAYPIGEIFDVGYGLSIALVLPYVLEFNRPAAEALYAELSDVIQPGYRRQSDAADAAAFIAEIEAICRDCGVPGSLSAVGIGEGDLSKLAKGAMKHAERLLVNNPRELDDDQARAIYAKALAGASRP
;
A
#
# COMPACT_ATOMS: atom_id res chain seq x y z
N MET A 1 -10.68 -6.17 16.45
CA MET A 1 -10.08 -4.93 15.92
C MET A 1 -9.19 -4.19 16.91
N LEU A 2 -9.64 -3.82 18.12
CA LEU A 2 -8.85 -2.97 19.04
C LEU A 2 -7.48 -3.55 19.43
N LEU A 3 -7.42 -4.83 19.81
CA LEU A 3 -6.16 -5.48 20.17
C LEU A 3 -5.15 -5.50 19.01
N GLY A 4 -5.61 -5.86 17.80
CA GLY A 4 -4.75 -5.87 16.61
C GLY A 4 -4.20 -4.48 16.27
N SER A 5 -5.04 -3.44 16.36
CA SER A 5 -4.61 -2.05 16.15
C SER A 5 -3.57 -1.61 17.18
N MET A 6 -3.75 -1.96 18.45
CA MET A 6 -2.76 -1.68 19.50
C MET A 6 -1.42 -2.36 19.22
N LEU A 7 -1.44 -3.64 18.84
CA LEU A 7 -0.23 -4.40 18.51
C LEU A 7 0.50 -3.82 17.29
N ALA A 8 -0.24 -3.43 16.25
CA ALA A 8 0.33 -2.73 15.10
C ALA A 8 0.99 -1.40 15.52
N GLY A 9 0.34 -0.63 16.40
CA GLY A 9 0.90 0.58 17.01
C GLY A 9 2.22 0.35 17.73
N MET A 10 2.29 -0.72 18.53
CA MET A 10 3.53 -1.11 19.22
C MET A 10 4.63 -1.50 18.23
N ALA A 11 4.29 -2.16 17.13
CA ALA A 11 5.26 -2.53 16.09
C ALA A 11 5.82 -1.29 15.39
N PHE A 12 4.96 -0.43 14.81
CA PHE A 12 5.47 0.69 14.02
C PHE A 12 6.09 1.82 14.85
N ALA A 13 5.81 1.88 16.16
CA ALA A 13 6.51 2.77 17.08
C ALA A 13 8.01 2.42 17.22
N ASN A 14 8.39 1.16 16.93
CA ASN A 14 9.77 0.67 17.01
C ASN A 14 10.38 0.35 15.64
N SER A 15 9.54 0.18 14.61
CA SER A 15 9.95 -0.04 13.22
C SER A 15 9.16 0.91 12.32
N PRO A 16 9.71 2.09 11.96
CA PRO A 16 8.97 3.13 11.27
C PRO A 16 8.27 2.65 10.00
N VAL A 17 7.14 3.26 9.69
CA VAL A 17 6.40 3.05 8.44
C VAL A 17 7.17 3.59 7.22
N ALA A 18 6.74 3.18 6.03
CA ALA A 18 7.47 3.42 4.79
C ALA A 18 6.59 3.99 3.66
N ALA A 19 6.79 3.51 2.41
CA ALA A 19 6.20 4.07 1.20
C ALA A 19 4.67 4.22 1.23
N VAL A 20 3.93 3.24 1.77
CA VAL A 20 2.46 3.32 1.84
C VAL A 20 2.01 4.60 2.53
N HIS A 21 2.65 4.95 3.65
CA HIS A 21 2.31 6.16 4.41
C HIS A 21 2.77 7.42 3.68
N ALA A 22 3.98 7.40 3.10
CA ALA A 22 4.50 8.52 2.32
C ALA A 22 3.59 8.87 1.12
N LEU A 23 3.02 7.86 0.45
CA LEU A 23 2.08 8.06 -0.66
C LEU A 23 0.66 8.40 -0.19
N ALA A 24 0.28 8.02 1.02
CA ALA A 24 -1.04 8.34 1.57
C ALA A 24 -1.18 9.81 2.02
N TYR A 25 -0.11 10.44 2.53
CA TYR A 25 -0.13 11.84 2.99
C TYR A 25 -0.66 12.83 1.94
N PRO A 26 -0.09 12.93 0.72
CA PRO A 26 -0.54 13.92 -0.25
C PRO A 26 -1.96 13.66 -0.77
N ILE A 27 -2.45 12.41 -0.75
CA ILE A 27 -3.85 12.10 -1.05
C ILE A 27 -4.77 12.79 -0.02
N GLY A 28 -4.50 12.57 1.27
CA GLY A 28 -5.31 13.18 2.34
C GLY A 28 -5.20 14.70 2.37
N GLU A 29 -3.99 15.24 2.22
CA GLU A 29 -3.75 16.70 2.27
C GLU A 29 -4.39 17.47 1.11
N ILE A 30 -4.43 16.88 -0.09
CA ILE A 30 -4.87 17.59 -1.30
C ILE A 30 -6.35 17.36 -1.60
N PHE A 31 -6.87 16.17 -1.31
CA PHE A 31 -8.21 15.74 -1.73
C PHE A 31 -9.18 15.52 -0.55
N ASP A 32 -8.78 15.85 0.67
CA ASP A 32 -9.60 15.70 1.89
C ASP A 32 -10.12 14.26 2.10
N VAL A 33 -9.27 13.28 1.73
CA VAL A 33 -9.55 11.86 1.90
C VAL A 33 -9.06 11.39 3.26
N GLY A 34 -9.93 10.72 4.02
CA GLY A 34 -9.58 10.18 5.34
C GLY A 34 -8.33 9.30 5.29
N TYR A 35 -7.39 9.49 6.22
CA TYR A 35 -6.04 8.92 6.15
C TYR A 35 -6.01 7.38 5.99
N GLY A 36 -6.87 6.65 6.71
CA GLY A 36 -6.96 5.19 6.57
C GLY A 36 -7.42 4.74 5.18
N LEU A 37 -8.32 5.51 4.56
CA LEU A 37 -8.74 5.29 3.18
C LEU A 37 -7.60 5.59 2.19
N SER A 38 -6.86 6.68 2.40
CA SER A 38 -5.68 7.02 1.59
C SER A 38 -4.63 5.91 1.61
N ILE A 39 -4.38 5.29 2.78
CA ILE A 39 -3.51 4.12 2.93
C ILE A 39 -4.05 2.94 2.12
N ALA A 40 -5.33 2.60 2.29
CA ALA A 40 -5.94 1.44 1.63
C ALA A 40 -5.91 1.55 0.10
N LEU A 41 -6.10 2.75 -0.45
CA LEU A 41 -6.10 3.01 -1.89
C LEU A 41 -4.76 2.75 -2.57
N VAL A 42 -3.63 2.88 -1.87
CA VAL A 42 -2.28 2.70 -2.44
C VAL A 42 -1.59 1.42 -1.96
N LEU A 43 -2.07 0.81 -0.87
CA LEU A 43 -1.43 -0.33 -0.22
C LEU A 43 -1.13 -1.50 -1.18
N PRO A 44 -2.08 -2.04 -1.97
CA PRO A 44 -1.79 -3.17 -2.86
C PRO A 44 -0.69 -2.88 -3.88
N TYR A 45 -0.70 -1.67 -4.45
CA TYR A 45 0.23 -1.26 -5.49
C TYR A 45 1.65 -1.04 -4.94
N VAL A 46 1.77 -0.56 -3.70
CA VAL A 46 3.05 -0.44 -3.01
C VAL A 46 3.58 -1.82 -2.60
N LEU A 47 2.73 -2.75 -2.16
CA LEU A 47 3.14 -4.13 -1.89
C LEU A 47 3.67 -4.81 -3.16
N GLU A 48 2.97 -4.67 -4.30
CA GLU A 48 3.45 -5.18 -5.59
C GLU A 48 4.79 -4.55 -6.01
N PHE A 49 4.98 -3.24 -5.79
CA PHE A 49 6.27 -2.59 -6.02
C PHE A 49 7.37 -3.16 -5.13
N ASN A 50 7.08 -3.40 -3.86
CA ASN A 50 8.03 -3.89 -2.87
C ASN A 50 8.29 -5.41 -2.97
N ARG A 51 7.41 -6.17 -3.62
CA ARG A 51 7.47 -7.65 -3.67
C ARG A 51 8.86 -8.20 -4.02
N PRO A 52 9.60 -7.68 -5.03
CA PRO A 52 10.94 -8.20 -5.35
C PRO A 52 11.98 -8.08 -4.21
N ALA A 53 11.76 -7.20 -3.24
CA ALA A 53 12.65 -6.99 -2.09
C ALA A 53 12.07 -7.53 -0.76
N ALA A 54 10.79 -7.90 -0.74
CA ALA A 54 10.07 -8.30 0.47
C ALA A 54 9.33 -9.65 0.33
N GLU A 55 9.63 -10.42 -0.72
CA GLU A 55 8.90 -11.65 -1.09
C GLU A 55 8.78 -12.64 0.07
N ALA A 56 9.90 -13.03 0.67
CA ALA A 56 9.92 -13.97 1.80
C ALA A 56 9.13 -13.43 3.01
N LEU A 57 9.23 -12.13 3.29
CA LEU A 57 8.49 -11.49 4.40
C LEU A 57 6.98 -11.49 4.16
N TYR A 58 6.53 -11.31 2.90
CA TYR A 58 5.11 -11.38 2.58
C TYR A 58 4.60 -12.82 2.58
N ALA A 59 5.42 -13.78 2.15
CA ALA A 59 5.08 -15.20 2.20
C ALA A 59 4.79 -15.69 3.62
N GLU A 60 5.55 -15.22 4.62
CA GLU A 60 5.33 -15.49 6.05
C GLU A 60 3.97 -15.02 6.57
N LEU A 61 3.31 -14.07 5.89
CA LEU A 61 2.02 -13.51 6.32
C LEU A 61 0.82 -14.19 5.66
N SER A 62 1.04 -14.99 4.62
CA SER A 62 -0.03 -15.60 3.82
C SER A 62 -0.97 -16.49 4.64
N ASP A 63 -0.43 -17.36 5.50
CA ASP A 63 -1.20 -18.25 6.38
C ASP A 63 -1.84 -17.54 7.57
N VAL A 64 -1.27 -16.41 7.99
CA VAL A 64 -1.83 -15.56 9.06
C VAL A 64 -3.12 -14.88 8.61
N ILE A 65 -3.15 -14.36 7.37
CA ILE A 65 -4.32 -13.64 6.86
C ILE A 65 -5.32 -14.55 6.14
N GLN A 66 -4.88 -15.72 5.68
CA GLN A 66 -5.74 -16.75 5.08
C GLN A 66 -5.70 -18.05 5.91
N PRO A 67 -6.58 -18.22 6.90
CA PRO A 67 -6.62 -19.44 7.71
C PRO A 67 -6.78 -20.70 6.84
N GLY A 68 -5.84 -21.63 6.96
CA GLY A 68 -5.84 -22.88 6.19
C GLY A 68 -5.12 -22.79 4.84
N TYR A 69 -4.51 -21.65 4.51
CA TYR A 69 -3.63 -21.52 3.36
C TYR A 69 -2.46 -22.50 3.45
N ARG A 70 -2.19 -23.19 2.33
CA ARG A 70 -1.07 -24.12 2.22
C ARG A 70 0.06 -23.44 1.47
N ARG A 71 1.12 -23.12 2.21
CA ARG A 71 2.34 -22.53 1.64
C ARG A 71 2.88 -23.37 0.49
N GLN A 72 3.38 -22.69 -0.53
CA GLN A 72 3.91 -23.31 -1.74
C GLN A 72 5.36 -22.86 -1.98
N SER A 73 5.53 -21.60 -2.32
CA SER A 73 6.81 -20.94 -2.54
C SER A 73 6.68 -19.46 -2.17
N ASP A 74 7.78 -18.83 -1.80
CA ASP A 74 7.75 -17.42 -1.39
C ASP A 74 7.08 -16.53 -2.43
N ALA A 75 7.38 -16.74 -3.72
CA ALA A 75 6.74 -16.01 -4.81
C ALA A 75 5.23 -16.21 -4.90
N ALA A 76 4.75 -17.46 -4.79
CA ALA A 76 3.31 -17.76 -4.86
C ALA A 76 2.58 -17.24 -3.61
N ASP A 77 3.19 -17.41 -2.44
CA ASP A 77 2.64 -17.04 -1.14
C ASP A 77 2.60 -15.52 -0.96
N ALA A 78 3.62 -14.79 -1.43
CA ALA A 78 3.63 -13.33 -1.47
C ALA A 78 2.54 -12.78 -2.41
N ALA A 79 2.35 -13.38 -3.59
CA ALA A 79 1.28 -13.00 -4.49
C ALA A 79 -0.11 -13.28 -3.89
N ALA A 80 -0.28 -14.42 -3.20
CA ALA A 80 -1.51 -14.75 -2.49
C ALA A 80 -1.79 -13.77 -1.35
N PHE A 81 -0.77 -13.38 -0.59
CA PHE A 81 -0.86 -12.36 0.45
C PHE A 81 -1.39 -11.02 -0.12
N ILE A 82 -0.81 -10.54 -1.22
CA ILE A 82 -1.23 -9.28 -1.83
C ILE A 82 -2.66 -9.37 -2.37
N ALA A 83 -3.01 -10.48 -3.02
CA ALA A 83 -4.37 -10.71 -3.53
C ALA A 83 -5.43 -10.73 -2.40
N GLU A 84 -5.09 -11.27 -1.24
CA GLU A 84 -5.97 -11.25 -0.07
C GLU A 84 -6.08 -9.85 0.55
N ILE A 85 -5.01 -9.06 0.59
CA ILE A 85 -5.08 -7.64 0.99
C ILE A 85 -6.04 -6.88 0.07
N GLU A 86 -6.00 -7.12 -1.24
CA GLU A 86 -6.97 -6.54 -2.17
C GLU A 86 -8.40 -7.04 -1.91
N ALA A 87 -8.59 -8.32 -1.58
CA ALA A 87 -9.89 -8.88 -1.22
C ALA A 87 -10.46 -8.23 0.04
N ILE A 88 -9.66 -8.12 1.10
CA ILE A 88 -10.03 -7.43 2.34
C ILE A 88 -10.41 -5.96 2.06
N CYS A 89 -9.66 -5.26 1.21
CA CYS A 89 -10.01 -3.90 0.81
C CYS A 89 -11.39 -3.83 0.13
N ARG A 90 -11.67 -4.76 -0.80
CA ARG A 90 -12.98 -4.84 -1.46
C ARG A 90 -14.11 -5.14 -0.46
N ASP A 91 -13.91 -6.11 0.43
CA ASP A 91 -14.90 -6.51 1.43
C ASP A 91 -15.19 -5.40 2.44
N CYS A 92 -14.19 -4.55 2.73
CA CYS A 92 -14.32 -3.36 3.56
C CYS A 92 -14.94 -2.15 2.82
N GLY A 93 -15.30 -2.30 1.54
CA GLY A 93 -15.91 -1.23 0.74
C GLY A 93 -14.94 -0.12 0.32
N VAL A 94 -13.64 -0.40 0.28
CA VAL A 94 -12.64 0.55 -0.23
C VAL A 94 -12.94 0.82 -1.72
N PRO A 95 -13.00 2.09 -2.16
CA PRO A 95 -13.13 2.42 -3.57
C PRO A 95 -12.03 1.76 -4.40
N GLY A 96 -12.38 1.29 -5.61
CA GLY A 96 -11.47 0.48 -6.43
C GLY A 96 -10.32 1.27 -7.09
N SER A 97 -10.35 2.60 -7.05
CA SER A 97 -9.32 3.44 -7.64
C SER A 97 -9.31 4.86 -7.07
N LEU A 98 -8.24 5.59 -7.33
CA LEU A 98 -8.10 7.00 -6.95
C LEU A 98 -9.14 7.90 -7.65
N SER A 99 -9.61 7.53 -8.84
CA SER A 99 -10.64 8.31 -9.56
C SER A 99 -11.95 8.41 -8.78
N ALA A 100 -12.27 7.39 -7.99
CA ALA A 100 -13.47 7.36 -7.16
C ALA A 100 -13.44 8.36 -5.98
N VAL A 101 -12.26 8.91 -5.67
CA VAL A 101 -12.08 9.97 -4.67
C VAL A 101 -11.67 11.32 -5.30
N GLY A 102 -11.94 11.49 -6.60
CA GLY A 102 -11.76 12.76 -7.30
C GLY A 102 -10.35 13.06 -7.80
N ILE A 103 -9.45 12.08 -7.80
CA ILE A 103 -8.08 12.23 -8.30
C ILE A 103 -8.04 11.88 -9.79
N GLY A 104 -7.44 12.77 -10.59
CA GLY A 104 -7.25 12.56 -12.02
C GLY A 104 -5.79 12.31 -12.41
N GLU A 105 -5.57 12.01 -13.71
CA GLU A 105 -4.23 11.79 -14.26
C GLU A 105 -3.33 13.05 -14.15
N GLY A 106 -3.93 14.25 -14.23
CA GLY A 106 -3.23 15.52 -14.05
C GLY A 106 -2.65 15.73 -12.64
N ASP A 107 -3.13 14.98 -11.65
CA ASP A 107 -2.71 15.12 -10.25
C ASP A 107 -1.52 14.24 -9.88
N LEU A 108 -1.21 13.22 -10.69
CA LEU A 108 -0.22 12.20 -10.35
C LEU A 108 1.17 12.79 -10.08
N SER A 109 1.60 13.78 -10.88
CA SER A 109 2.87 14.47 -10.67
C SER A 109 2.89 15.31 -9.37
N LYS A 110 1.74 15.86 -8.97
CA LYS A 110 1.62 16.60 -7.70
C LYS A 110 1.69 15.65 -6.51
N LEU A 111 1.01 14.49 -6.62
CA LEU A 111 1.01 13.44 -5.61
C LEU A 111 2.41 12.82 -5.43
N ALA A 112 3.13 12.53 -6.52
CA ALA A 112 4.50 11.99 -6.49
C ALA A 112 5.45 12.95 -5.76
N LYS A 113 5.49 14.22 -6.17
CA LYS A 113 6.27 15.27 -5.49
C LYS A 113 5.89 15.42 -4.03
N GLY A 114 4.61 15.29 -3.70
CA GLY A 114 4.11 15.30 -2.32
C GLY A 114 4.72 14.16 -1.50
N ALA A 115 4.70 12.94 -2.04
CA ALA A 115 5.30 11.77 -1.38
C ALA A 115 6.81 11.92 -1.18
N MET A 116 7.52 12.51 -2.15
CA MET A 116 8.97 12.71 -2.09
C MET A 116 9.40 13.64 -0.95
N LYS A 117 8.52 14.51 -0.44
CA LYS A 117 8.80 15.31 0.76
C LYS A 117 9.05 14.46 2.01
N HIS A 118 8.67 13.18 1.98
CA HIS A 118 8.90 12.23 3.06
C HIS A 118 10.08 11.29 2.80
N ALA A 119 10.96 11.63 1.85
CA ALA A 119 12.11 10.80 1.48
C ALA A 119 13.01 10.46 2.67
N GLU A 120 13.46 11.48 3.40
CA GLU A 120 14.42 11.33 4.51
C GLU A 120 13.83 10.70 5.77
N ARG A 121 12.50 10.66 5.90
CA ARG A 121 11.82 10.15 7.11
C ARG A 121 11.16 8.79 6.93
N LEU A 122 10.50 8.58 5.79
CA LEU A 122 9.66 7.41 5.54
C LEU A 122 10.21 6.54 4.40
N LEU A 123 10.55 7.13 3.25
CA LEU A 123 10.98 6.33 2.09
C LEU A 123 12.32 5.66 2.32
N VAL A 124 13.20 6.25 3.14
CA VAL A 124 14.46 5.63 3.58
C VAL A 124 14.27 4.28 4.29
N ASN A 125 13.09 4.02 4.87
CA ASN A 125 12.77 2.75 5.54
C ASN A 125 12.11 1.73 4.61
N ASN A 126 11.82 2.09 3.35
CA ASN A 126 11.16 1.19 2.42
C ASN A 126 12.13 0.09 1.95
N PRO A 127 11.72 -1.19 1.87
CA PRO A 127 12.62 -2.29 1.52
C PRO A 127 13.18 -2.18 0.09
N ARG A 128 12.54 -1.37 -0.76
CA ARG A 128 12.98 -1.06 -2.12
C ARG A 128 13.05 0.46 -2.28
N GLU A 129 14.15 0.98 -2.79
CA GLU A 129 14.27 2.41 -3.09
C GLU A 129 13.16 2.86 -4.04
N LEU A 130 12.52 3.98 -3.72
CA LEU A 130 11.36 4.53 -4.42
C LEU A 130 11.65 5.97 -4.82
N ASP A 131 11.75 6.21 -6.13
CA ASP A 131 11.94 7.54 -6.73
C ASP A 131 10.61 8.19 -7.20
N ASP A 132 10.67 9.43 -7.69
CA ASP A 132 9.48 10.19 -8.13
C ASP A 132 8.75 9.52 -9.29
N ASP A 133 9.47 8.93 -10.25
CA ASP A 133 8.89 8.25 -11.40
C ASP A 133 8.17 6.96 -10.99
N GLN A 134 8.76 6.20 -10.06
CA GLN A 134 8.16 5.02 -9.47
C GLN A 134 6.94 5.36 -8.61
N ALA A 135 7.00 6.45 -7.82
CA ALA A 135 5.85 6.95 -7.09
C ALA A 135 4.69 7.29 -8.04
N ARG A 136 4.99 8.03 -9.11
CA ARG A 136 4.02 8.38 -10.15
C ARG A 136 3.44 7.13 -10.82
N ALA A 137 4.26 6.13 -11.12
CA ALA A 137 3.82 4.87 -11.70
C ALA A 137 2.89 4.09 -10.75
N ILE A 138 3.17 4.10 -9.44
CA ILE A 138 2.28 3.50 -8.43
C ILE A 138 0.93 4.22 -8.41
N TYR A 139 0.91 5.56 -8.38
CA TYR A 139 -0.34 6.29 -8.45
C TYR A 139 -1.10 6.06 -9.76
N ALA A 140 -0.40 5.93 -10.89
CA ALA A 140 -1.03 5.61 -12.18
C ALA A 140 -1.74 4.26 -12.15
N LYS A 141 -1.11 3.23 -11.55
CA LYS A 141 -1.75 1.93 -11.32
C LYS A 141 -2.97 2.05 -10.38
N ALA A 142 -2.83 2.79 -9.28
CA ALA A 142 -3.91 3.03 -8.35
C ALA A 142 -5.07 3.86 -8.94
N LEU A 143 -4.78 4.72 -9.91
CA LEU A 143 -5.78 5.47 -10.68
C LEU A 143 -6.54 4.57 -11.66
N ALA A 144 -5.84 3.68 -12.36
CA ALA A 144 -6.47 2.68 -13.22
C ALA A 144 -7.35 1.71 -12.41
N GLY A 145 -6.92 1.41 -11.17
CA GLY A 145 -7.61 0.49 -10.28
C GLY A 145 -7.29 -0.98 -10.58
N ALA A 146 -7.68 -1.86 -9.67
CA ALA A 146 -7.68 -3.29 -9.94
C ALA A 146 -8.83 -3.58 -10.91
N SER A 147 -8.52 -4.20 -12.06
CA SER A 147 -9.52 -4.70 -13.00
C SER A 147 -10.52 -5.57 -12.25
N ARG A 148 -11.74 -5.07 -12.07
CA ARG A 148 -12.79 -5.85 -11.40
C ARG A 148 -13.25 -6.97 -12.36
N PRO A 149 -13.37 -8.23 -11.90
CA PRO A 149 -14.18 -9.22 -12.60
C PRO A 149 -15.65 -8.81 -12.62
#